data_AF-A0A820NFE4-F1
#
_entry.id   AF-A0A820NFE4-F1
#
_cell.length_a   1.000
_cell.length_b   1.000
_cell.length_c   1.000
_cell.angle_alpha   90.00
_cell.angle_beta   90.00
_cell.angle_gamma   90.00
#
_symmetry.space_group_name_H-M   'P 1'
#
loop_
_entity.id
_entity.type
_entity.pdbx_description
1 polymer ?
#
loop_
_entity_poly.entity_id
_entity_poly.type
_entity_poly.pdbx_seq_one_letter_code
_entity_poly.pdbx_strand_id
1 'polypeptide(L)'
;GLTKSDINPKDRQNFSSCLKLTCNYLFNILNATADTRGTLLYFQVLKMIIVAYIEKTTTIVERLRSAWCVVFFCRLWFTWIKFKTFNLTQTRKNNKSRYFITQPAYLSVEINAHSLLYLILLVKQKQLPPQALNIPIFNSQACESIFRNTRTLS
;
A
#
# COMPACT_ATOMS: atom_id res chain seq x y z
N GLY A 1 -5.46 -0.39 21.23
CA GLY A 1 -5.37 1.04 20.86
C GLY A 1 -4.01 1.33 20.27
N LEU A 2 -3.83 2.53 19.68
CA LEU A 2 -2.54 3.00 19.16
C LEU A 2 -1.62 3.38 20.34
N THR A 3 -0.35 3.01 20.31
CA THR A 3 0.64 3.35 21.34
C THR A 3 1.82 4.12 20.73
N LYS A 4 2.62 4.79 21.57
CA LYS A 4 3.83 5.53 21.12
C LYS A 4 4.82 4.64 20.36
N SER A 5 4.87 3.34 20.68
CA SER A 5 5.71 2.39 19.96
C SER A 5 5.25 2.16 18.52
N ASP A 6 3.95 2.28 18.23
CA ASP A 6 3.40 2.04 16.89
C ASP A 6 3.83 3.12 15.87
N ILE A 7 4.33 4.27 16.35
CA ILE A 7 4.85 5.38 15.52
C ILE A 7 6.38 5.52 15.62
N ASN A 8 7.08 4.54 16.20
CA ASN A 8 8.51 4.59 16.39
C ASN A 8 9.26 4.43 15.04
N PRO A 9 10.00 5.45 14.57
CA PRO A 9 10.69 5.38 13.28
C PRO A 9 11.88 4.40 13.25
N LYS A 10 12.30 3.87 14.40
CA LYS A 10 13.31 2.82 14.49
C LYS A 10 12.73 1.43 14.18
N ASP A 11 11.43 1.24 14.42
CA ASP A 11 10.72 -0.03 14.22
C ASP A 11 9.94 -0.03 12.90
N ARG A 12 10.68 0.03 11.78
CA ARG A 12 10.10 0.19 10.42
C ARG A 12 9.51 -1.10 9.84
N GLN A 13 9.76 -2.25 10.48
CA GLN A 13 9.34 -3.56 10.00
C GLN A 13 8.06 -4.05 10.69
N ASN A 14 7.52 -3.28 11.65
CA ASN A 14 6.35 -3.68 12.42
C ASN A 14 5.05 -3.52 11.62
N PHE A 15 4.69 -4.58 10.91
CA PHE A 15 3.45 -4.63 10.14
C PHE A 15 2.19 -4.53 11.03
N SER A 16 2.25 -4.96 12.29
CA SER A 16 1.10 -4.85 13.20
C SER A 16 0.76 -3.38 13.50
N SER A 17 1.78 -2.52 13.61
CA SER A 17 1.60 -1.07 13.75
C SER A 17 0.92 -0.47 12.52
N CYS A 18 1.31 -0.92 11.32
CA CYS A 18 0.67 -0.53 10.06
C CYS A 18 -0.83 -0.87 10.03
N LEU A 19 -1.21 -2.06 10.49
CA LEU A 19 -2.63 -2.46 10.59
C LEU A 19 -3.41 -1.58 11.58
N LYS A 20 -2.81 -1.24 12.73
CA LYS A 20 -3.44 -0.32 13.69
C LYS A 20 -3.60 1.10 13.12
N LEU A 21 -2.60 1.59 12.38
CA LEU A 21 -2.65 2.91 11.74
C LEU A 21 -3.68 3.00 10.61
N THR A 22 -4.09 1.87 10.04
CA THR A 22 -5.08 1.81 8.95
C THR A 22 -6.48 1.39 9.44
N CYS A 23 -6.74 1.48 10.74
CA CYS A 23 -8.05 1.15 11.30
C CYS A 23 -9.07 2.29 11.09
N ASN A 24 -10.34 1.92 10.93
CA ASN A 24 -11.44 2.86 10.70
C ASN A 24 -11.60 3.88 11.85
N TYR A 25 -11.31 3.46 13.09
CA TYR A 25 -11.34 4.34 14.25
C TYR A 25 -10.38 5.54 14.09
N LEU A 26 -9.15 5.29 13.62
CA LEU A 26 -8.20 6.37 13.39
C LEU A 26 -8.65 7.31 12.27
N PHE A 27 -9.31 6.78 11.23
CA PHE A 27 -9.82 7.61 10.14
C PHE A 27 -10.88 8.58 10.64
N ASN A 28 -11.75 8.14 11.55
CA ASN A 28 -12.76 9.01 12.16
C ASN A 28 -12.12 10.14 12.98
N ILE A 29 -11.05 9.84 13.73
CA ILE A 29 -10.30 10.86 14.48
C ILE A 29 -9.62 11.85 13.53
N LEU A 30 -8.90 11.36 12.53
CA LEU A 30 -8.16 12.20 11.58
C LEU A 30 -9.08 13.02 10.67
N ASN A 31 -10.34 12.64 10.51
CA ASN A 31 -11.31 13.41 9.74
C ASN A 31 -11.85 14.62 10.50
N ALA A 32 -11.67 14.69 11.82
CA ALA A 32 -12.15 15.79 12.66
C ALA A 32 -11.38 17.10 12.46
N THR A 33 -10.13 17.04 11.94
CA THR A 33 -9.26 18.20 11.76
C THR A 33 -8.87 18.40 10.30
N ALA A 34 -8.83 19.65 9.82
CA ALA A 34 -8.48 19.93 8.42
C ALA A 34 -7.00 19.63 8.10
N ASP A 35 -6.10 19.84 9.07
CA ASP A 35 -4.65 19.72 8.89
C ASP A 35 -4.16 18.27 8.72
N THR A 36 -5.00 17.29 9.08
CA THR A 36 -4.69 15.85 9.02
C THR A 36 -5.13 15.19 7.72
N ARG A 37 -5.77 15.93 6.80
CA ARG A 37 -6.31 15.39 5.53
C ARG A 37 -5.26 14.67 4.68
N GLY A 38 -4.04 15.21 4.61
CA GLY A 38 -2.95 14.57 3.86
C GLY A 38 -2.59 13.19 4.43
N THR A 39 -2.45 13.11 5.76
CA THR A 39 -2.18 11.86 6.48
C THR A 39 -3.33 10.87 6.34
N LEU A 40 -4.57 11.34 6.42
CA LEU A 40 -5.77 10.52 6.21
C LEU A 40 -5.77 9.89 4.81
N LEU A 41 -5.56 10.69 3.76
CA LEU A 41 -5.47 10.19 2.39
C LEU A 41 -4.35 9.17 2.23
N TYR A 42 -3.19 9.43 2.83
CA TYR A 42 -2.06 8.50 2.80
C TYR A 42 -2.41 7.15 3.46
N PHE A 43 -3.06 7.16 4.62
CA PHE A 43 -3.50 5.91 5.26
C PHE A 43 -4.64 5.22 4.52
N GLN A 44 -5.52 5.94 3.84
CA GLN A 44 -6.53 5.34 2.97
C GLN A 44 -5.90 4.58 1.79
N VAL A 45 -4.86 5.16 1.18
CA VAL A 45 -4.07 4.50 0.13
C VAL A 45 -3.43 3.22 0.67
N LEU A 46 -2.83 3.27 1.86
CA LEU A 46 -2.25 2.10 2.52
C LEU A 46 -3.32 1.03 2.84
N LYS A 47 -4.50 1.43 3.32
CA LYS A 47 -5.63 0.53 3.56
C LYS A 47 -6.10 -0.16 2.28
N MET A 48 -6.14 0.55 1.15
CA MET A 48 -6.49 -0.04 -0.15
C MET A 48 -5.48 -1.10 -0.60
N ILE A 49 -4.18 -0.90 -0.33
CA ILE A 49 -3.14 -1.92 -0.60
C ILE A 49 -3.39 -3.17 0.26
N ILE A 50 -3.69 -3.00 1.55
CA ILE A 50 -4.00 -4.11 2.46
C ILE A 50 -5.25 -4.87 1.99
N VAL A 51 -6.30 -4.16 1.59
CA VAL A 51 -7.55 -4.75 1.07
C VAL A 51 -7.29 -5.54 -0.22
N ALA A 52 -6.43 -5.03 -1.10
CA ALA A 52 -6.11 -5.68 -2.37
C ALA A 52 -5.35 -7.00 -2.18
N TYR A 53 -4.33 -7.03 -1.31
CA TYR A 53 -3.35 -8.12 -1.32
C TYR A 53 -3.26 -8.95 -0.03
N ILE A 54 -3.84 -8.49 1.08
CA ILE A 54 -3.60 -9.09 2.41
C ILE A 54 -4.91 -9.57 3.03
N GLU A 55 -5.95 -8.73 2.99
CA GLU A 55 -7.25 -9.04 3.57
C GLU A 55 -7.81 -10.33 2.97
N LYS A 56 -8.34 -11.25 3.78
CA LYS A 56 -8.71 -12.60 3.32
C LYS A 56 -10.11 -12.69 2.73
N THR A 57 -11.02 -11.85 3.22
CA THR A 57 -12.45 -11.89 2.89
C THR A 57 -12.83 -11.05 1.67
N THR A 58 -11.90 -10.28 1.11
CA THR A 58 -12.15 -9.39 -0.04
C THR A 58 -12.36 -10.17 -1.33
N THR A 59 -13.40 -9.79 -2.08
CA THR A 59 -13.69 -10.36 -3.40
C THR A 59 -12.64 -9.94 -4.45
N ILE A 60 -12.51 -10.73 -5.53
CA ILE A 60 -11.53 -10.43 -6.58
C ILE A 60 -11.77 -9.07 -7.26
N VAL A 61 -13.04 -8.70 -7.46
CA VAL A 61 -13.40 -7.41 -8.07
C VAL A 61 -12.98 -6.25 -7.17
N GLU A 62 -13.24 -6.33 -5.87
CA GLU A 62 -12.85 -5.31 -4.90
C GLU A 62 -11.33 -5.19 -4.78
N ARG A 63 -10.60 -6.32 -4.84
CA ARG A 63 -9.13 -6.32 -4.85
C ARG A 63 -8.60 -5.57 -6.06
N LEU A 64 -9.10 -5.91 -7.25
CA LEU A 64 -8.69 -5.27 -8.49
C LEU A 64 -8.99 -3.76 -8.47
N ARG A 65 -10.19 -3.39 -8.02
CA ARG A 65 -10.59 -1.98 -7.86
C ARG A 65 -9.63 -1.24 -6.92
N SER A 66 -9.36 -1.83 -5.75
CA SER A 66 -8.48 -1.21 -4.74
C SER A 66 -7.04 -1.06 -5.25
N ALA A 67 -6.50 -2.08 -5.90
CA ALA A 67 -5.17 -2.04 -6.51
C ALA A 67 -5.04 -0.91 -7.56
N TRP A 68 -5.99 -0.82 -8.49
CA TRP A 68 -5.97 0.21 -9.52
C TRP A 68 -6.25 1.61 -8.98
N CYS A 69 -7.13 1.76 -7.98
CA CYS A 69 -7.30 3.04 -7.28
C CYS A 69 -5.98 3.57 -6.72
N VAL A 70 -5.15 2.69 -6.13
CA VAL A 70 -3.83 3.06 -5.61
C VAL A 70 -2.88 3.46 -6.75
N VAL A 71 -2.87 2.72 -7.87
CA VAL A 71 -2.07 3.08 -9.07
C VAL A 71 -2.43 4.47 -9.57
N PHE A 72 -3.72 4.75 -9.77
CA PHE A 72 -4.18 6.04 -10.26
C PHE A 72 -3.87 7.17 -9.28
N PHE A 73 -4.07 6.94 -7.97
CA PHE A 73 -3.69 7.90 -6.95
C PHE A 73 -2.19 8.24 -7.02
N CYS A 74 -1.31 7.23 -7.08
CA CYS A 74 0.13 7.44 -7.17
C CYS A 74 0.53 8.18 -8.45
N ARG A 75 -0.09 7.88 -9.59
CA ARG A 75 0.15 8.60 -10.87
C ARG A 75 -0.27 10.06 -10.80
N LEU A 76 -1.44 10.35 -10.25
CA LEU A 76 -1.93 11.71 -10.06
C LEU A 76 -1.02 12.48 -9.09
N TRP A 77 -0.65 11.87 -7.96
CA TRP A 77 0.26 12.46 -6.99
C TRP A 77 1.63 12.78 -7.61
N PHE A 78 2.21 11.84 -8.35
CA PHE A 78 3.49 12.05 -9.04
C PHE A 78 3.42 13.15 -10.09
N THR A 79 2.34 13.18 -10.87
CA THR A 79 2.10 14.22 -11.89
C THR A 79 1.92 15.59 -11.24
N TRP A 80 1.18 15.67 -10.15
CA TRP A 80 0.99 16.89 -9.38
C TRP A 80 2.32 17.42 -8.81
N ILE A 81 3.17 16.56 -8.25
CA ILE A 81 4.52 16.95 -7.80
C ILE A 81 5.32 17.50 -8.97
N LYS A 82 5.30 16.84 -10.14
CA LYS A 82 6.00 17.32 -11.33
C LYS A 82 5.53 18.71 -11.75
N PHE A 83 4.22 18.94 -11.81
CA PHE A 83 3.64 20.22 -12.20
C PHE A 83 3.96 21.33 -11.19
N LYS A 84 3.75 21.07 -9.88
CA LYS A 84 4.06 22.03 -8.82
C LYS A 84 5.54 22.35 -8.76
N THR A 85 6.40 21.35 -8.98
CA THR A 85 7.85 21.56 -8.99
C THR A 85 8.29 22.31 -10.24
N PHE A 86 7.69 22.07 -11.40
CA PHE A 86 7.95 22.85 -12.63
C PHE A 86 7.69 24.35 -12.40
N ASN A 87 6.65 24.69 -11.64
CA ASN A 87 6.35 26.07 -11.27
C ASN A 87 7.32 26.66 -10.22
N LEU A 88 7.98 25.81 -9.42
CA LEU A 88 8.96 26.22 -8.39
C LEU A 88 10.42 26.20 -8.88
N THR A 89 10.70 25.57 -10.02
CA THR A 89 12.07 25.39 -10.55
C THR A 89 12.74 26.65 -11.11
N GLN A 90 12.14 27.84 -10.96
CA GLN A 90 12.92 29.08 -11.15
C GLN A 90 13.91 29.36 -10.01
N THR A 91 13.85 28.71 -8.84
CA THR A 91 14.68 29.16 -7.70
C THR A 91 15.48 28.11 -6.92
N ARG A 92 15.15 26.80 -6.86
CA ARG A 92 16.01 25.82 -6.16
C ARG A 92 15.97 24.42 -6.75
N LYS A 93 17.13 23.86 -7.12
CA LYS A 93 17.39 22.43 -7.38
C LYS A 93 17.20 21.63 -6.07
N ASN A 94 15.98 21.46 -5.60
CA ASN A 94 15.69 20.57 -4.47
C ASN A 94 15.25 19.19 -4.98
N ASN A 95 15.83 18.13 -4.40
CA ASN A 95 15.61 16.73 -4.77
C ASN A 95 14.11 16.37 -4.78
N LYS A 96 13.55 16.24 -5.99
CA LYS A 96 12.16 15.81 -6.28
C LYS A 96 11.74 14.53 -5.54
N SER A 97 12.70 13.68 -5.20
CA SER A 97 12.52 12.39 -4.53
C SER A 97 12.04 12.48 -3.08
N ARG A 98 12.10 13.64 -2.42
CA ARG A 98 11.71 13.75 -0.99
C ARG A 98 10.21 13.86 -0.75
N TYR A 99 9.42 14.19 -1.78
CA TYR A 99 7.98 14.48 -1.63
C TYR A 99 7.07 13.39 -2.17
N PHE A 100 7.65 12.29 -2.66
CA PHE A 100 6.94 11.14 -3.19
C PHE A 100 7.43 9.87 -2.50
N ILE A 101 6.65 8.79 -2.60
CA ILE A 101 7.13 7.46 -2.21
C ILE A 101 8.38 7.10 -3.02
N THR A 102 9.17 6.18 -2.49
CA THR A 102 10.39 5.74 -3.17
C THR A 102 10.05 5.08 -4.51
N GLN A 103 10.94 5.23 -5.49
CA GLN A 103 10.75 4.63 -6.82
C GLN A 103 10.46 3.12 -6.76
N PRO A 104 11.14 2.30 -5.93
CA PRO A 104 10.81 0.88 -5.81
C PRO A 104 9.39 0.63 -5.28
N ALA A 105 8.93 1.41 -4.29
CA ALA A 105 7.58 1.27 -3.77
C ALA A 105 6.53 1.62 -4.83
N TYR A 106 6.77 2.69 -5.59
CA TYR A 106 5.89 3.09 -6.69
C TYR A 106 5.81 2.03 -7.79
N LEU A 107 6.95 1.51 -8.26
CA LEU A 107 6.98 0.46 -9.27
C LEU A 107 6.34 -0.84 -8.77
N SER A 108 6.54 -1.19 -7.50
CA SER A 108 5.90 -2.36 -6.88
C SER A 108 4.37 -2.25 -6.91
N VAL A 109 3.81 -1.07 -6.64
CA VAL A 109 2.38 -0.81 -6.77
C VAL A 109 1.89 -1.08 -8.19
N GLU A 110 2.59 -0.57 -9.20
CA GLU A 110 2.20 -0.77 -10.61
C GLU A 110 2.30 -2.24 -11.03
N ILE A 111 3.44 -2.88 -10.75
CA ILE A 111 3.68 -4.29 -11.10
C ILE A 111 2.61 -5.17 -10.45
N ASN A 112 2.35 -5.01 -9.15
CA ASN A 112 1.38 -5.84 -8.44
C ASN A 112 -0.06 -5.68 -8.98
N ALA A 113 -0.44 -4.47 -9.41
CA ALA A 113 -1.76 -4.23 -9.99
C ALA A 113 -1.89 -4.88 -11.38
N HIS A 114 -0.85 -4.75 -12.21
CA HIS A 114 -0.80 -5.39 -13.53
C HIS A 114 -0.78 -6.92 -13.42
N SER A 115 0.02 -7.48 -12.51
CA SER A 115 0.07 -8.93 -12.26
C SER A 115 -1.27 -9.47 -11.78
N LEU A 116 -1.98 -8.77 -10.89
CA LEU A 116 -3.31 -9.16 -10.45
C LEU A 116 -4.31 -9.19 -11.61
N LEU A 117 -4.33 -8.14 -12.44
CA LEU A 117 -5.18 -8.09 -13.62
C LEU A 117 -4.87 -9.24 -14.58
N TYR A 118 -3.58 -9.48 -14.82
CA TYR A 118 -3.13 -10.54 -15.72
C TYR A 118 -3.58 -11.93 -15.23
N LEU A 119 -3.42 -12.24 -13.94
CA LEU A 119 -3.92 -13.49 -13.36
C LEU A 119 -5.43 -13.66 -13.54
N ILE A 120 -6.20 -12.58 -13.33
CA ILE A 120 -7.66 -12.60 -13.56
C ILE A 120 -7.98 -12.91 -15.03
N LEU A 121 -7.25 -12.31 -15.97
CA LEU A 121 -7.44 -12.57 -17.39
C LEU A 121 -7.11 -14.02 -17.76
N LEU A 122 -6.00 -14.57 -17.25
CA LEU A 122 -5.62 -15.96 -17.48
C LEU A 122 -6.67 -16.95 -16.96
N VAL A 123 -7.24 -16.69 -15.77
CA VAL A 123 -8.33 -17.52 -15.24
C VAL A 123 -9.61 -17.39 -16.07
N LYS A 124 -9.98 -16.17 -16.49
CA LYS A 124 -11.13 -15.96 -17.38
C LYS A 124 -10.97 -16.66 -18.72
N GLN A 125 -9.75 -16.68 -19.26
CA GLN A 125 -9.40 -17.38 -20.48
C GLN A 125 -9.24 -18.90 -20.30
N LYS A 126 -9.50 -19.42 -19.09
CA LYS A 126 -9.35 -20.84 -18.73
C LYS A 126 -7.92 -21.38 -18.88
N GLN A 127 -6.92 -20.50 -18.91
CA GLN A 127 -5.50 -20.87 -18.92
C GLN A 127 -4.97 -21.18 -17.53
N LEU A 128 -5.65 -20.70 -16.49
CA LEU A 128 -5.36 -21.00 -15.08
C LEU A 128 -6.64 -21.46 -14.35
N PRO A 129 -6.50 -22.31 -13.31
CA PRO A 129 -7.63 -22.72 -12.49
C PRO A 129 -8.12 -21.56 -11.60
N PRO A 130 -9.40 -21.49 -11.21
CA PRO A 130 -9.93 -20.42 -10.35
C PRO A 130 -9.18 -20.25 -9.02
N GLN A 131 -8.61 -21.34 -8.50
CA GLN A 131 -7.79 -21.37 -7.28
C GLN A 131 -6.54 -20.50 -7.38
N ALA A 132 -6.05 -20.20 -8.60
CA ALA A 132 -4.95 -19.27 -8.82
C ALA A 132 -5.27 -17.83 -8.36
N LEU A 133 -6.55 -17.50 -8.11
CA LEU A 133 -6.98 -16.21 -7.57
C LEU A 133 -6.99 -16.16 -6.03
N ASN A 134 -6.31 -17.08 -5.35
CA ASN A 134 -6.13 -17.03 -3.90
C ASN A 134 -5.08 -15.99 -3.48
N ILE A 135 -5.33 -14.71 -3.79
CA ILE A 135 -4.38 -13.59 -3.62
C ILE A 135 -3.73 -13.48 -2.23
N PRO A 136 -4.43 -13.76 -1.10
CA PRO A 136 -3.83 -13.67 0.24
C PRO A 136 -2.60 -14.55 0.48
N ILE A 137 -2.31 -15.53 -0.38
CA ILE A 137 -1.12 -16.39 -0.26
C ILE A 137 0.11 -15.82 -0.99
N PHE A 138 -0.03 -14.75 -1.77
CA PHE A 138 1.05 -14.17 -2.57
C PHE A 138 1.93 -13.16 -1.80
N ASN A 139 1.80 -13.10 -0.49
CA ASN A 139 2.67 -12.28 0.36
C ASN A 139 3.65 -13.16 1.16
N SER A 140 4.70 -12.53 1.69
CA SER A 140 5.76 -13.22 2.43
C SER A 140 5.46 -13.46 3.91
N GLN A 141 4.24 -13.15 4.41
CA GLN A 141 3.94 -13.22 5.85
C GLN A 141 4.13 -14.62 6.43
N ALA A 142 3.81 -15.67 5.66
CA ALA A 142 4.04 -17.05 6.07
C ALA A 142 5.54 -17.34 6.25
N CYS A 143 6.38 -16.88 5.31
CA CYS A 143 7.84 -17.02 5.39
C CYS A 143 8.41 -16.27 6.59
N GLU A 144 7.98 -15.02 6.83
CA GLU A 144 8.41 -14.23 7.98
C GLU A 144 8.04 -14.91 9.31
N SER A 145 6.85 -15.51 9.39
CA SER A 145 6.45 -16.28 10.57
C SER A 145 7.33 -17.50 10.79
N ILE A 146 7.70 -18.23 9.73
CA ILE A 146 8.61 -19.37 9.82
C ILE A 146 9.99 -18.90 10.30
N PHE A 147 10.56 -17.85 9.70
CA PHE A 147 11.86 -17.31 10.11
C PHE A 147 11.88 -16.76 11.54
N ARG A 148 10.76 -16.24 12.03
CA ARG A 148 10.64 -15.87 13.44
C ARG A 148 10.68 -17.10 14.34
N ASN A 149 9.92 -18.14 13.98
CA ASN A 149 9.88 -19.38 14.76
C ASN A 149 11.23 -20.10 14.77
N THR A 150 11.96 -20.14 13.66
CA THR A 150 13.30 -20.75 13.63
C THR A 150 14.30 -19.98 14.49
N ARG A 151 14.25 -18.65 14.50
CA ARG A 151 15.08 -17.82 15.40
C ARG A 151 14.74 -17.96 16.88
N THR A 152 13.53 -18.39 17.23
CA THR A 152 13.18 -18.69 18.63
C THR A 152 13.62 -20.08 19.08
N LEU A 153 14.01 -20.95 18.15
CA LEU A 153 14.52 -22.29 18.45
C LEU A 153 16.05 -22.31 18.66
N SER A 154 16.76 -21.25 18.24
CA SER A 154 18.18 -21.03 18.54
C SER A 154 18.35 -20.28 19.85
#